data_AF-A0A840DXJ2-F1
#
_entry.id   AF-A0A840DXJ2-F1
#
_cell.length_a   1.000
_cell.length_b   1.000
_cell.length_c   1.000
_cell.angle_alpha   90.00
_cell.angle_beta   90.00
_cell.angle_gamma   90.00
#
_symmetry.space_group_name_H-M   'P 1'
#
loop_
_entity.id
_entity.type
_entity.pdbx_description
1 polymer ?
#
loop_
_entity_poly.entity_id
_entity_poly.type
_entity_poly.pdbx_seq_one_letter_code
_entity_poly.pdbx_strand_id
1 'polypeptide(L)'
;MNQRTIAGTVSISGVGLHTGQQVNLTFKSAPTGHGVKFKRTDLDEQPLMNVDVNRVVSTERSTTLGGGSATVSTIEHLLSALSGLQIDNILIEIDGGEVPILDGSASPYVEVLQQVGFEEQDTPRDYFVVEEPITFRDETTGSEIVALPYDGFEVVSMIDFDSPVLGQQYATLRGYEDYAEEIAPCRTFVFLHELEALFEHDLIRGGDLTNAIVIADRHVPQPRLDSLAQKMGKDTVEVTEQGILNTLDLKFHNEPARHKLLDVMGDISLLGVPIRGRILATKPGHRVNVAFTKLLKKAYLDQRRLKGRPQYNPNDEPVYNVEQILEIMPHRYPFLLIDKIIEKGENHIVGLKNLSFNEAFFQGHFPGNHVMPGVLQIEAMAQTGGLLVLTQQEDPGNWDTYFLKIENAKFKNFVVPGDTILFKMELIAPVRRGICQMRGTAYVGNKLVSEADLVAQIVRRS
;
A
#
# COMPACT_ATOMS: atom_id res chain seq x y z
N MET A 1 -4.31 15.29 1.10
CA MET A 1 -5.55 15.15 0.29
C MET A 1 -6.50 14.28 1.06
N ASN A 2 -7.79 14.56 0.98
CA ASN A 2 -8.78 13.66 1.54
C ASN A 2 -9.14 12.54 0.54
N GLN A 3 -9.93 11.57 1.01
CA GLN A 3 -10.44 10.49 0.19
C GLN A 3 -11.40 11.03 -0.88
N ARG A 4 -11.49 10.32 -2.00
CA ARG A 4 -12.31 10.68 -3.16
C ARG A 4 -13.22 9.52 -3.56
N THR A 5 -14.45 9.85 -3.97
CA THR A 5 -15.39 8.95 -4.66
C THR A 5 -15.93 9.62 -5.93
N ILE A 6 -16.78 8.94 -6.69
CA ILE A 6 -17.48 9.52 -7.86
C ILE A 6 -18.73 10.28 -7.40
N ALA A 7 -19.12 11.33 -8.12
CA ALA A 7 -20.25 12.20 -7.73
C ALA A 7 -21.65 11.61 -8.06
N GLY A 8 -21.71 10.54 -8.85
CA GLY A 8 -22.96 9.94 -9.31
C GLY A 8 -22.76 8.50 -9.81
N THR A 9 -23.84 7.88 -10.27
CA THR A 9 -23.80 6.52 -10.83
C THR A 9 -23.60 6.57 -12.33
N VAL A 10 -22.72 5.72 -12.87
CA VAL A 10 -22.54 5.55 -14.33
C VAL A 10 -22.32 4.08 -14.66
N SER A 11 -22.75 3.69 -15.85
CA SER A 11 -22.60 2.33 -16.35
C SER A 11 -21.85 2.31 -17.68
N ILE A 12 -21.10 1.24 -17.91
CA ILE A 12 -20.43 0.96 -19.18
C ILE A 12 -20.59 -0.52 -19.51
N SER A 13 -20.79 -0.82 -20.79
CA SER A 13 -21.03 -2.18 -21.29
C SER A 13 -19.96 -2.55 -22.30
N GLY A 14 -19.54 -3.81 -22.30
CA GLY A 14 -18.58 -4.32 -23.27
C GLY A 14 -18.49 -5.84 -23.25
N VAL A 15 -17.47 -6.36 -23.92
CA VAL A 15 -17.23 -7.80 -24.02
C VAL A 15 -15.98 -8.15 -23.22
N GLY A 16 -16.00 -9.26 -22.47
CA GLY A 16 -14.80 -9.78 -21.81
C GLY A 16 -13.77 -10.31 -22.83
N LEU A 17 -12.49 -9.96 -22.68
CA LEU A 17 -11.43 -10.34 -23.61
C LEU A 17 -11.35 -11.85 -23.81
N HIS A 18 -11.28 -12.60 -22.71
CA HIS A 18 -11.04 -14.03 -22.73
C HIS A 18 -12.32 -14.84 -22.87
N THR A 19 -13.38 -14.45 -22.16
CA THR A 19 -14.67 -15.15 -22.13
C THR A 19 -15.52 -14.89 -23.36
N GLY A 20 -15.39 -13.72 -23.99
CA GLY A 20 -16.26 -13.27 -25.08
C GLY A 20 -17.69 -12.97 -24.64
N GLN A 21 -17.96 -12.91 -23.32
CA GLN A 21 -19.30 -12.64 -22.79
C GLN A 21 -19.57 -11.14 -22.72
N GLN A 22 -20.81 -10.74 -23.03
CA GLN A 22 -21.27 -9.39 -22.77
C GLN A 22 -21.37 -9.16 -21.27
N VAL A 23 -20.85 -8.04 -20.80
CA VAL A 23 -20.84 -7.65 -19.40
C VAL A 23 -21.17 -6.16 -19.27
N ASN A 24 -21.88 -5.83 -18.21
CA ASN A 24 -22.25 -4.49 -17.80
C ASN A 24 -21.59 -4.19 -16.45
N LEU A 25 -20.89 -3.06 -16.40
CA LEU A 25 -20.37 -2.48 -15.17
C LEU A 25 -21.24 -1.30 -14.77
N THR A 26 -21.53 -1.19 -13.48
CA THR A 26 -22.15 -0.01 -12.88
C THR A 26 -21.31 0.49 -11.71
N PHE A 27 -20.81 1.69 -11.84
CA PHE A 27 -20.01 2.39 -10.85
C PHE A 27 -20.90 3.21 -9.94
N LYS A 28 -20.76 3.02 -8.62
CA LYS A 28 -21.51 3.74 -7.60
C LYS A 28 -20.56 4.38 -6.60
N SER A 29 -20.91 5.57 -6.13
CA SER A 29 -20.22 6.23 -5.03
C SER A 29 -20.26 5.37 -3.77
N ALA A 30 -19.27 5.53 -2.91
CA ALA A 30 -19.15 4.73 -1.69
C ALA A 30 -18.64 5.57 -0.52
N PRO A 31 -19.04 5.24 0.73
CA PRO A 31 -18.64 6.01 1.91
C PRO A 31 -17.14 5.92 2.18
N THR A 32 -16.63 6.83 3.02
CA THR A 32 -15.23 6.87 3.46
C THR A 32 -14.80 5.53 4.05
N GLY A 33 -13.60 5.06 3.69
CA GLY A 33 -13.05 3.79 4.15
C GLY A 33 -13.70 2.54 3.54
N HIS A 34 -14.59 2.71 2.55
CA HIS A 34 -15.14 1.58 1.80
C HIS A 34 -14.08 0.86 0.96
N GLY A 35 -13.14 1.60 0.37
CA GLY A 35 -12.21 1.09 -0.62
C GLY A 35 -12.89 0.79 -1.96
N VAL A 36 -12.16 0.11 -2.85
CA VAL A 36 -12.68 -0.40 -4.12
C VAL A 36 -13.23 -1.81 -3.92
N LYS A 37 -14.48 -2.06 -4.34
CA LYS A 37 -15.10 -3.39 -4.26
C LYS A 37 -15.86 -3.76 -5.52
N PHE A 38 -15.79 -5.03 -5.89
CA PHE A 38 -16.64 -5.63 -6.90
C PHE A 38 -17.85 -6.32 -6.28
N LYS A 39 -19.01 -6.24 -6.93
CA LYS A 39 -20.23 -6.95 -6.56
C LYS A 39 -20.78 -7.70 -7.78
N ARG A 40 -20.77 -9.03 -7.74
CA ARG A 40 -21.27 -9.90 -8.82
C ARG A 40 -22.79 -10.00 -8.79
N THR A 41 -23.48 -9.12 -9.50
CA THR A 41 -24.95 -8.98 -9.48
C THR A 41 -25.71 -10.08 -10.18
N ASP A 42 -25.03 -10.85 -11.03
CA ASP A 42 -25.57 -12.00 -11.77
C ASP A 42 -25.70 -13.28 -10.92
N LEU A 43 -25.11 -13.30 -9.72
CA LEU A 43 -25.16 -14.44 -8.80
C LEU A 43 -26.18 -14.21 -7.68
N ASP A 44 -26.86 -15.26 -7.23
CA ASP A 44 -27.96 -15.18 -6.23
C ASP A 44 -27.57 -14.44 -4.94
N GLU A 45 -26.38 -14.73 -4.39
CA GLU A 45 -25.88 -14.11 -3.14
C GLU A 45 -25.25 -12.73 -3.35
N GLN A 46 -25.11 -12.30 -4.60
CA GLN A 46 -24.45 -11.07 -5.02
C GLN A 46 -23.13 -10.78 -4.27
N PRO A 47 -22.15 -11.70 -4.34
CA PRO A 47 -20.97 -11.66 -3.47
C PRO A 47 -20.18 -10.36 -3.69
N LEU A 48 -19.79 -9.77 -2.55
CA LEU A 48 -19.00 -8.54 -2.49
C LEU A 48 -17.53 -8.85 -2.23
N MET A 49 -16.66 -8.39 -3.11
CA MET A 49 -15.22 -8.67 -3.09
C MET A 49 -14.43 -7.38 -2.93
N ASN A 50 -13.66 -7.30 -1.84
CA ASN A 50 -12.69 -6.22 -1.67
C ASN A 50 -11.53 -6.40 -2.65
N VAL A 51 -11.12 -5.31 -3.30
CA VAL A 51 -9.87 -5.28 -4.07
C VAL A 51 -8.71 -5.30 -3.07
N ASP A 52 -8.09 -6.46 -2.94
CA ASP A 52 -6.94 -6.69 -2.05
C ASP A 52 -6.04 -7.76 -2.67
N VAL A 53 -4.73 -7.53 -2.66
CA VAL A 53 -3.74 -8.45 -3.24
C VAL A 53 -3.81 -9.87 -2.68
N ASN A 54 -4.28 -10.06 -1.44
CA ASN A 54 -4.42 -11.37 -0.82
C ASN A 54 -5.62 -12.18 -1.37
N ARG A 55 -6.49 -11.52 -2.14
CA ARG A 55 -7.65 -12.14 -2.81
C ARG A 55 -7.37 -12.48 -4.27
N VAL A 56 -6.18 -12.20 -4.78
CA VAL A 56 -5.80 -12.62 -6.13
C VAL A 56 -5.64 -14.14 -6.17
N VAL A 57 -6.41 -14.80 -7.03
CA VAL A 57 -6.45 -16.26 -7.19
C VAL A 57 -5.73 -16.75 -8.45
N SER A 58 -5.58 -15.89 -9.47
CA SER A 58 -4.82 -16.20 -10.68
C SER A 58 -4.16 -14.94 -11.25
N THR A 59 -3.02 -15.13 -11.89
CA THR A 59 -2.27 -14.11 -12.67
C THR A 59 -1.95 -14.63 -14.07
N GLU A 60 -2.65 -15.67 -14.53
CA GLU A 60 -2.46 -16.23 -15.86
C GLU A 60 -3.14 -15.32 -16.89
N ARG A 61 -2.32 -14.58 -17.64
CA ARG A 61 -2.71 -13.64 -18.73
C ARG A 61 -3.50 -12.39 -18.31
N SER A 62 -4.15 -12.42 -17.14
CA SER A 62 -4.79 -11.28 -16.50
C SER A 62 -4.70 -11.41 -14.97
N THR A 63 -5.06 -10.37 -14.23
CA THR A 63 -5.20 -10.44 -12.78
C THR A 63 -6.64 -10.80 -12.40
N THR A 64 -6.80 -11.91 -11.66
CA THR A 64 -8.12 -12.41 -11.24
C THR A 64 -8.29 -12.34 -9.73
N LEU A 65 -9.33 -11.62 -9.30
CA LEU A 65 -9.75 -11.52 -7.90
C LEU A 65 -10.76 -12.62 -7.57
N GLY A 66 -10.69 -13.17 -6.36
CA GLY A 66 -11.64 -14.16 -5.83
C GLY A 66 -12.26 -13.77 -4.49
N GLY A 67 -13.48 -14.24 -4.25
CA GLY A 67 -14.14 -14.16 -2.94
C GLY A 67 -15.36 -15.07 -2.85
N GLY A 68 -15.35 -15.95 -1.85
CA GLY A 68 -16.37 -17.00 -1.75
C GLY A 68 -16.28 -17.93 -2.96
N SER A 69 -17.41 -18.14 -3.64
CA SER A 69 -17.51 -18.94 -4.87
C SER A 69 -17.34 -18.13 -6.17
N ALA A 70 -17.14 -16.80 -6.08
CA ALA A 70 -17.11 -15.91 -7.24
C ALA A 70 -15.70 -15.39 -7.55
N THR A 71 -15.49 -15.08 -8.83
CA THR A 71 -14.27 -14.45 -9.34
C THR A 71 -14.60 -13.28 -10.27
N VAL A 72 -13.65 -12.36 -10.42
CA VAL A 72 -13.67 -11.29 -11.43
C VAL A 72 -12.25 -11.20 -12.03
N SER A 73 -12.12 -11.47 -13.32
CA SER A 73 -10.85 -11.43 -14.06
C SER A 73 -10.66 -10.14 -14.86
N THR A 74 -9.43 -9.91 -15.33
CA THR A 74 -9.07 -8.79 -16.23
C THR A 74 -9.29 -7.42 -15.58
N ILE A 75 -8.98 -7.31 -14.28
CA ILE A 75 -9.29 -6.11 -13.48
C ILE A 75 -8.27 -4.98 -13.66
N GLU A 76 -7.08 -5.30 -14.17
CA GLU A 76 -5.90 -4.43 -14.21
C GLU A 76 -6.15 -3.08 -14.87
N HIS A 77 -6.83 -3.02 -16.03
CA HIS A 77 -7.05 -1.74 -16.74
C HIS A 77 -8.03 -0.84 -15.98
N LEU A 78 -9.11 -1.43 -15.46
CA LEU A 78 -10.07 -0.70 -14.63
C LEU A 78 -9.42 -0.21 -13.34
N LEU A 79 -8.66 -1.05 -12.65
CA LEU A 79 -7.94 -0.66 -11.44
C LEU A 79 -6.90 0.42 -11.71
N SER A 80 -6.24 0.36 -12.87
CA SER A 80 -5.33 1.41 -13.34
C SER A 80 -6.07 2.74 -13.48
N ALA A 81 -7.25 2.74 -14.13
CA ALA A 81 -8.07 3.94 -14.29
C ALA A 81 -8.48 4.56 -12.94
N LEU A 82 -8.93 3.73 -12.00
CA LEU A 82 -9.31 4.17 -10.65
C LEU A 82 -8.12 4.76 -9.89
N SER A 83 -6.95 4.11 -9.97
CA SER A 83 -5.70 4.57 -9.35
C SER A 83 -5.23 5.89 -9.98
N GLY A 84 -5.24 5.98 -11.32
CA GLY A 84 -4.89 7.17 -12.09
C GLY A 84 -5.76 8.38 -11.80
N LEU A 85 -7.07 8.16 -11.62
CA LEU A 85 -8.03 9.20 -11.21
C LEU A 85 -8.07 9.45 -9.70
N GLN A 86 -7.25 8.71 -8.94
CA GLN A 86 -7.14 8.78 -7.49
C GLN A 86 -8.49 8.59 -6.78
N ILE A 87 -9.28 7.59 -7.20
CA ILE A 87 -10.56 7.22 -6.58
C ILE A 87 -10.28 6.21 -5.45
N ASP A 88 -10.61 6.56 -4.21
CA ASP A 88 -10.37 5.71 -3.05
C ASP A 88 -11.55 4.77 -2.77
N ASN A 89 -12.78 5.27 -2.92
CA ASN A 89 -13.99 4.57 -2.51
C ASN A 89 -14.95 4.46 -3.68
N ILE A 90 -15.27 3.22 -4.09
CA ILE A 90 -16.21 2.96 -5.17
C ILE A 90 -16.78 1.54 -5.05
N LEU A 91 -18.05 1.37 -5.39
CA LEU A 91 -18.67 0.07 -5.59
C LEU A 91 -18.83 -0.17 -7.09
N ILE A 92 -18.31 -1.29 -7.56
CA ILE A 92 -18.37 -1.72 -8.97
C ILE A 92 -19.31 -2.93 -9.03
N GLU A 93 -20.54 -2.71 -9.48
CA GLU A 93 -21.45 -3.79 -9.80
C GLU A 93 -21.12 -4.34 -11.18
N ILE A 94 -21.07 -5.67 -11.29
CA ILE A 94 -20.73 -6.39 -12.52
C ILE A 94 -21.68 -7.58 -12.67
N ASP A 95 -22.18 -7.85 -13.88
CA ASP A 95 -23.10 -8.97 -14.18
C ASP A 95 -22.44 -10.10 -14.99
N GLY A 96 -21.11 -10.23 -14.86
CA GLY A 96 -20.30 -11.25 -15.52
C GLY A 96 -19.00 -11.55 -14.75
N GLY A 97 -18.28 -12.59 -15.19
CA GLY A 97 -17.05 -13.04 -14.53
C GLY A 97 -15.77 -12.32 -14.95
N GLU A 98 -15.83 -11.42 -15.91
CA GLU A 98 -14.68 -10.74 -16.52
C GLU A 98 -15.02 -9.27 -16.76
N VAL A 99 -14.09 -8.37 -16.44
CA VAL A 99 -14.19 -6.94 -16.75
C VAL A 99 -14.08 -6.73 -18.28
N PRO A 100 -14.91 -5.88 -18.91
CA PRO A 100 -14.91 -5.74 -20.36
C PRO A 100 -13.59 -5.15 -20.87
N ILE A 101 -13.12 -5.61 -22.03
CA ILE A 101 -11.86 -5.14 -22.61
C ILE A 101 -11.97 -3.76 -23.27
N LEU A 102 -13.18 -3.43 -23.76
CA LEU A 102 -13.48 -2.18 -24.46
C LEU A 102 -12.52 -1.98 -25.65
N ASP A 103 -11.67 -0.95 -25.63
CA ASP A 103 -10.68 -0.69 -26.67
C ASP A 103 -9.29 -1.29 -26.36
N GLY A 104 -9.16 -2.01 -25.24
CA GLY A 104 -7.90 -2.57 -24.75
C GLY A 104 -7.06 -1.63 -23.90
N SER A 105 -7.55 -0.42 -23.61
CA SER A 105 -6.89 0.58 -22.77
C SER A 105 -7.73 0.92 -21.53
N ALA A 106 -7.26 1.87 -20.72
CA ALA A 106 -8.01 2.41 -19.60
C ALA A 106 -8.85 3.65 -19.96
N SER A 107 -8.72 4.21 -21.17
CA SER A 107 -9.38 5.47 -21.56
C SER A 107 -10.90 5.41 -21.47
N PRO A 108 -11.58 4.37 -21.97
CA PRO A 108 -13.03 4.29 -21.86
C PRO A 108 -13.53 4.35 -20.41
N TYR A 109 -12.78 3.78 -19.46
CA TYR A 109 -13.08 3.89 -18.02
C TYR A 109 -12.84 5.31 -17.50
N VAL A 110 -11.72 5.92 -17.89
CA VAL A 110 -11.39 7.30 -17.49
C VAL A 110 -12.47 8.28 -17.96
N GLU A 111 -12.90 8.16 -19.22
CA GLU A 111 -13.91 9.03 -19.83
C GLU A 111 -15.24 8.98 -19.07
N VAL A 112 -15.80 7.80 -18.82
CA VAL A 112 -17.09 7.68 -18.14
C VAL A 112 -17.03 8.14 -16.68
N LEU A 113 -15.90 7.89 -16.00
CA LEU A 113 -15.71 8.33 -14.61
C LEU A 113 -15.54 9.86 -14.51
N GLN A 114 -14.79 10.47 -15.43
CA GLN A 114 -14.63 11.93 -15.50
C GLN A 114 -15.93 12.64 -15.87
N GLN A 115 -16.76 12.06 -16.75
CA GLN A 115 -18.07 12.62 -17.12
C GLN A 115 -19.01 12.78 -15.92
N VAL A 116 -18.99 11.83 -14.98
CA VAL A 116 -19.75 11.92 -13.73
C VAL A 116 -19.16 12.93 -12.75
N GLY A 117 -17.83 13.09 -12.79
CA GLY A 117 -17.10 13.91 -11.84
C GLY A 117 -16.86 13.21 -10.50
N PHE A 118 -16.16 13.92 -9.62
CA PHE A 118 -15.64 13.38 -8.36
C PHE A 118 -16.12 14.18 -7.15
N GLU A 119 -16.25 13.50 -6.02
CA GLU A 119 -16.57 14.09 -4.73
C GLU A 119 -15.42 13.82 -3.75
N GLU A 120 -14.88 14.89 -3.16
CA GLU A 120 -13.93 14.79 -2.06
C GLU A 120 -14.69 14.57 -0.75
N GLN A 121 -14.24 13.60 0.06
CA GLN A 121 -14.91 13.19 1.29
C GLN A 121 -14.14 13.75 2.50
N ASP A 122 -14.81 13.99 3.64
CA ASP A 122 -14.18 14.57 4.84
C ASP A 122 -13.38 13.53 5.65
N THR A 123 -12.43 12.86 5.02
CA THR A 123 -11.53 11.90 5.67
C THR A 123 -10.17 11.93 4.99
N PRO A 124 -9.06 12.18 5.72
CA PRO A 124 -7.72 12.14 5.15
C PRO A 124 -7.42 10.81 4.46
N ARG A 125 -6.75 10.87 3.32
CA ARG A 125 -6.23 9.68 2.64
C ARG A 125 -5.04 9.11 3.41
N ASP A 126 -5.05 7.80 3.64
CA ASP A 126 -3.89 7.08 4.17
C ASP A 126 -2.98 6.69 3.02
N TYR A 127 -1.66 6.76 3.24
CA TYR A 127 -0.65 6.46 2.23
C TYR A 127 0.27 5.37 2.76
N PHE A 128 0.72 4.49 1.87
CA PHE A 128 1.92 3.70 2.13
C PHE A 128 3.14 4.53 1.73
N VAL A 129 3.99 4.87 2.70
CA VAL A 129 5.23 5.61 2.43
C VAL A 129 6.38 4.62 2.35
N VAL A 130 7.10 4.62 1.23
CA VAL A 130 8.31 3.80 1.05
C VAL A 130 9.46 4.45 1.82
N GLU A 131 9.80 3.88 2.97
CA GLU A 131 10.87 4.39 3.85
C GLU A 131 12.24 3.77 3.51
N GLU A 132 12.24 2.55 2.99
CA GLU A 132 13.43 1.78 2.61
C GLU A 132 13.20 1.07 1.26
N PRO A 133 14.27 0.76 0.49
CA PRO A 133 14.13 0.00 -0.74
C PRO A 133 13.45 -1.37 -0.53
N ILE A 134 12.43 -1.67 -1.33
CA ILE A 134 11.77 -2.99 -1.36
C ILE A 134 11.96 -3.55 -2.77
N THR A 135 12.59 -4.72 -2.88
CA THR A 135 12.91 -5.35 -4.16
C THR A 135 12.22 -6.71 -4.27
N PHE A 136 11.63 -6.98 -5.43
CA PHE A 136 11.24 -8.32 -5.87
C PHE A 136 11.95 -8.64 -7.18
N ARG A 137 12.53 -9.84 -7.27
CA ARG A 137 13.21 -10.32 -8.46
C ARG A 137 12.79 -11.76 -8.76
N ASP A 138 12.47 -12.01 -10.01
CA ASP A 138 12.17 -13.34 -10.53
C ASP A 138 13.29 -13.81 -11.45
N GLU A 139 14.17 -14.67 -10.92
CA GLU A 139 15.33 -15.17 -11.65
C GLU A 139 14.96 -15.98 -12.91
N THR A 140 13.74 -16.49 -13.01
CA THR A 140 13.31 -17.29 -14.18
C THR A 140 13.03 -16.40 -15.39
N THR A 141 12.41 -15.24 -15.17
CA THR A 141 12.05 -14.31 -16.25
C THR A 141 13.03 -13.15 -16.39
N GLY A 142 13.90 -12.95 -15.40
CA GLY A 142 14.75 -11.77 -15.30
C GLY A 142 13.97 -10.49 -14.95
N SER A 143 12.72 -10.64 -14.51
CA SER A 143 11.88 -9.50 -14.11
C SER A 143 12.29 -8.99 -12.74
N GLU A 144 12.28 -7.68 -12.57
CA GLU A 144 12.64 -7.02 -11.31
C GLU A 144 11.75 -5.81 -11.08
N ILE A 145 11.22 -5.68 -9.87
CA ILE A 145 10.47 -4.50 -9.45
C ILE A 145 11.04 -3.99 -8.13
N VAL A 146 11.32 -2.68 -8.07
CA VAL A 146 11.89 -2.00 -6.91
C VAL A 146 11.03 -0.81 -6.52
N ALA A 147 10.65 -0.71 -5.25
CA ALA A 147 10.14 0.51 -4.64
C ALA A 147 11.29 1.25 -3.94
N LEU A 148 11.42 2.54 -4.19
CA LEU A 148 12.42 3.41 -3.58
C LEU A 148 11.75 4.58 -2.83
N PRO A 149 12.37 5.08 -1.74
CA PRO A 149 11.92 6.30 -1.08
C PRO A 149 11.87 7.49 -2.04
N TYR A 150 10.73 8.18 -2.07
CA TYR A 150 10.49 9.36 -2.89
C TYR A 150 9.29 10.13 -2.33
N ASP A 151 9.38 11.46 -2.24
CA ASP A 151 8.34 12.30 -1.62
C ASP A 151 7.03 12.41 -2.44
N GLY A 152 7.09 12.02 -3.72
CA GLY A 152 5.95 11.96 -4.62
C GLY A 152 5.56 10.52 -4.98
N PHE A 153 4.90 10.38 -6.12
CA PHE A 153 4.63 9.10 -6.76
C PHE A 153 5.26 9.12 -8.15
N GLU A 154 6.01 8.08 -8.50
CA GLU A 154 6.59 7.92 -9.83
C GLU A 154 6.61 6.44 -10.19
N VAL A 155 6.24 6.10 -11.42
CA VAL A 155 6.36 4.74 -11.95
C VAL A 155 7.18 4.80 -13.23
N VAL A 156 8.20 3.95 -13.31
CA VAL A 156 8.98 3.72 -14.51
C VAL A 156 8.81 2.26 -14.91
N SER A 157 8.35 2.03 -16.14
CA SER A 157 8.28 0.70 -16.73
C SER A 157 9.32 0.57 -17.83
N MET A 158 10.07 -0.52 -17.82
CA MET A 158 11.04 -0.89 -18.84
C MET A 158 10.66 -2.26 -19.39
N ILE A 159 10.47 -2.32 -20.71
CA ILE A 159 10.13 -3.56 -21.40
C ILE A 159 11.27 -3.98 -22.33
N ASP A 160 11.43 -5.28 -22.45
CA ASP A 160 12.40 -5.91 -23.34
C ASP A 160 11.87 -7.31 -23.68
N PHE A 161 11.38 -7.45 -24.91
CA PHE A 161 10.74 -8.66 -25.42
C PHE A 161 11.66 -9.50 -26.31
N ASP A 162 12.95 -9.16 -26.40
CA ASP A 162 13.92 -9.82 -27.30
C ASP A 162 13.37 -9.92 -28.74
N SER A 163 12.68 -8.87 -29.19
CA SER A 163 12.04 -8.81 -30.49
C SER A 163 12.78 -7.81 -31.39
N PRO A 164 13.04 -8.16 -32.67
CA PRO A 164 13.62 -7.22 -33.63
C PRO A 164 12.66 -6.08 -33.98
N VAL A 165 11.37 -6.24 -33.69
CA VAL A 165 10.31 -5.26 -33.94
C VAL A 165 10.03 -4.44 -32.68
N LEU A 166 9.86 -5.12 -31.54
CA LEU A 166 9.65 -4.47 -30.25
C LEU A 166 10.96 -4.47 -29.44
N GLY A 167 11.82 -3.51 -29.75
CA GLY A 167 13.06 -3.29 -29.01
C GLY A 167 12.83 -2.82 -27.58
N GLN A 168 13.93 -2.51 -26.89
CA GLN A 168 13.87 -1.99 -25.52
C GLN A 168 13.16 -0.63 -25.49
N GLN A 169 12.15 -0.52 -24.65
CA GLN A 169 11.39 0.72 -24.48
C GLN A 169 11.19 1.00 -22.99
N TYR A 170 11.01 2.27 -22.66
CA TYR A 170 10.61 2.68 -21.33
C TYR A 170 9.46 3.67 -21.39
N ALA A 171 8.70 3.72 -20.29
CA ALA A 171 7.67 4.70 -20.03
C ALA A 171 7.82 5.22 -18.60
N THR A 172 7.41 6.46 -18.37
CA THR A 172 7.46 7.09 -17.05
C THR A 172 6.19 7.87 -16.82
N LEU A 173 5.65 7.76 -15.62
CA LEU A 173 4.56 8.59 -15.11
C LEU A 173 5.03 9.24 -13.81
N ARG A 174 4.98 10.58 -13.74
CA ARG A 174 5.32 11.36 -12.55
C ARG A 174 4.05 11.98 -12.00
N GLY A 175 3.67 11.59 -10.79
CA GLY A 175 2.38 11.97 -10.24
C GLY A 175 1.22 11.27 -10.97
N TYR A 176 0.06 11.91 -10.96
CA TYR A 176 -1.19 11.37 -11.52
C TYR A 176 -1.81 12.30 -12.58
N GLU A 177 -1.28 13.51 -12.71
CA GLU A 177 -1.82 14.61 -13.51
C GLU A 177 -1.92 14.22 -14.99
N ASP A 178 -0.86 13.62 -15.53
CA ASP A 178 -0.78 13.26 -16.94
C ASP A 178 -1.36 11.86 -17.24
N TYR A 179 -1.84 11.11 -16.24
CA TYR A 179 -2.26 9.72 -16.42
C TYR A 179 -3.32 9.56 -17.53
N ALA A 180 -4.35 10.42 -17.51
CA ALA A 180 -5.48 10.35 -18.43
C ALA A 180 -5.07 10.58 -19.90
N GLU A 181 -4.09 11.44 -20.14
CA GLU A 181 -3.65 11.82 -21.48
C GLU A 181 -2.50 10.93 -21.98
N GLU A 182 -1.59 10.54 -21.08
CA GLU A 182 -0.32 9.91 -21.45
C GLU A 182 -0.29 8.38 -21.27
N ILE A 183 -1.10 7.83 -20.36
CA ILE A 183 -1.03 6.40 -20.01
C ILE A 183 -2.34 5.69 -20.33
N ALA A 184 -3.46 6.25 -19.90
CA ALA A 184 -4.79 5.65 -20.09
C ALA A 184 -5.12 5.26 -21.54
N PRO A 185 -4.67 5.97 -22.60
CA PRO A 185 -4.96 5.60 -24.00
C PRO A 185 -4.15 4.45 -24.57
N CYS A 186 -3.20 3.91 -23.81
CA CYS A 186 -2.27 2.91 -24.31
C CYS A 186 -2.89 1.51 -24.24
N ARG A 187 -3.10 0.90 -25.42
CA ARG A 187 -3.83 -0.36 -25.54
C ARG A 187 -2.94 -1.57 -25.32
N THR A 188 -3.59 -2.67 -24.96
CA THR A 188 -2.94 -3.97 -24.83
C THR A 188 -2.39 -4.43 -26.17
N PHE A 189 -1.45 -5.36 -26.11
CA PHE A 189 -0.77 -5.87 -27.29
C PHE A 189 -0.46 -7.35 -27.15
N VAL A 190 -0.31 -8.00 -28.31
CA VAL A 190 -0.03 -9.43 -28.40
C VAL A 190 0.89 -9.69 -29.59
N PHE A 191 1.77 -10.67 -29.47
CA PHE A 191 2.54 -11.11 -30.62
C PHE A 191 1.70 -12.02 -31.52
N LEU A 192 1.82 -11.83 -32.82
CA LEU A 192 1.05 -12.58 -33.81
C LEU A 192 1.33 -14.09 -33.75
N HIS A 193 2.55 -14.50 -33.39
CA HIS A 193 2.88 -15.92 -33.24
C HIS A 193 2.22 -16.56 -32.00
N GLU A 194 1.80 -15.75 -31.01
CA GLU A 194 1.08 -16.22 -29.83
C GLU A 194 -0.43 -16.35 -30.12
N LEU A 195 -1.00 -15.47 -30.95
CA LEU A 195 -2.44 -15.44 -31.27
C LEU A 195 -3.00 -16.80 -31.70
N GLU A 196 -2.26 -17.60 -32.48
CA GLU A 196 -2.72 -18.92 -32.92
C GLU A 196 -2.92 -19.91 -31.76
N ALA A 197 -1.94 -19.99 -30.87
CA ALA A 197 -2.06 -20.83 -29.68
C ALA A 197 -3.21 -20.34 -28.78
N LEU A 198 -3.47 -19.04 -28.74
CA LEU A 198 -4.57 -18.46 -27.97
C LEU A 198 -5.93 -18.91 -28.55
N PHE A 199 -6.11 -18.81 -29.87
CA PHE A 199 -7.32 -19.29 -30.55
C PHE A 199 -7.52 -20.80 -30.43
N GLU A 200 -6.46 -21.61 -30.56
CA GLU A 200 -6.53 -23.07 -30.47
C GLU A 200 -6.93 -23.56 -29.07
N HIS A 201 -6.62 -22.78 -28.03
CA HIS A 201 -7.00 -23.05 -26.65
C HIS A 201 -8.30 -22.36 -26.22
N ASP A 202 -9.11 -21.86 -27.17
CA ASP A 202 -10.40 -21.19 -26.92
C ASP A 202 -10.27 -19.93 -26.03
N LEU A 203 -9.10 -19.30 -26.03
CA LEU A 203 -8.79 -18.10 -25.26
C LEU A 203 -8.83 -16.88 -26.19
N ILE A 204 -9.24 -15.71 -25.68
CA ILE A 204 -9.39 -14.45 -26.46
C ILE A 204 -10.64 -14.46 -27.37
N ARG A 205 -11.75 -15.00 -26.87
CA ARG A 205 -13.03 -15.03 -27.62
C ARG A 205 -13.62 -13.64 -27.88
N GLY A 206 -13.25 -12.65 -27.09
CA GLY A 206 -13.63 -11.24 -27.27
C GLY A 206 -12.53 -10.35 -27.86
N GLY A 207 -11.37 -10.91 -28.21
CA GLY A 207 -10.31 -10.13 -28.86
C GLY A 207 -10.63 -9.86 -30.31
N ASP A 208 -10.46 -8.61 -30.73
CA ASP A 208 -10.56 -8.16 -32.11
C ASP A 208 -9.37 -7.25 -32.41
N LEU A 209 -9.08 -7.05 -33.69
CA LEU A 209 -8.06 -6.15 -34.21
C LEU A 209 -8.28 -4.69 -33.82
N THR A 210 -9.42 -4.36 -33.21
CA THR A 210 -9.75 -3.02 -32.70
C THR A 210 -9.42 -2.81 -31.23
N ASN A 211 -9.18 -3.89 -30.47
CA ASN A 211 -8.95 -3.82 -29.02
C ASN A 211 -7.56 -4.32 -28.56
N ALA A 212 -6.69 -4.69 -29.49
CA ALA A 212 -5.30 -4.99 -29.19
C ALA A 212 -4.37 -4.65 -30.36
N ILE A 213 -3.18 -4.16 -30.04
CA ILE A 213 -2.09 -3.98 -31.01
C ILE A 213 -1.48 -5.35 -31.30
N VAL A 214 -1.45 -5.75 -32.58
CA VAL A 214 -0.87 -7.04 -32.97
C VAL A 214 0.51 -6.84 -33.56
N ILE A 215 1.53 -7.38 -32.88
CA ILE A 215 2.93 -7.24 -33.25
C ILE A 215 3.38 -8.45 -34.06
N ALA A 216 3.85 -8.22 -35.28
CA ALA A 216 4.39 -9.23 -36.19
C ALA A 216 5.92 -9.20 -36.14
N ASP A 217 6.50 -9.89 -35.17
CA ASP A 217 7.95 -9.97 -34.91
C ASP A 217 8.71 -10.93 -35.83
N ARG A 218 7.99 -11.70 -36.66
CA ARG A 218 8.52 -12.70 -37.58
C ARG A 218 7.90 -12.52 -38.96
N HIS A 219 8.59 -12.99 -40.00
CA HIS A 219 8.01 -12.99 -41.34
C HIS A 219 6.75 -13.84 -41.39
N VAL A 220 5.65 -13.24 -41.84
CA VAL A 220 4.34 -13.89 -41.96
C VAL A 220 4.01 -14.04 -43.45
N PRO A 221 3.84 -15.27 -43.96
CA PRO A 221 3.40 -15.46 -45.35
C PRO A 221 2.01 -14.88 -45.59
N GLN A 222 1.76 -14.30 -46.78
CA GLN A 222 0.46 -13.70 -47.13
C GLN A 222 -0.75 -14.62 -46.89
N PRO A 223 -0.73 -15.94 -47.24
CA PRO A 223 -1.86 -16.82 -46.99
C PRO A 223 -2.23 -16.93 -45.49
N ARG A 224 -1.27 -16.70 -44.60
CA ARG A 224 -1.49 -16.70 -43.15
C ARG A 224 -2.15 -15.40 -42.68
N LEU A 225 -1.77 -14.26 -43.26
CA LEU A 225 -2.45 -12.98 -43.03
C LEU A 225 -3.89 -13.02 -43.52
N ASP A 226 -4.14 -13.62 -44.69
CA ASP A 226 -5.50 -13.75 -45.26
C ASP A 226 -6.39 -14.63 -44.36
N SER A 227 -5.86 -15.74 -43.84
CA SER A 227 -6.56 -16.61 -42.88
C SER A 227 -6.88 -15.89 -41.57
N LEU A 228 -5.95 -15.08 -41.07
CA LEU A 228 -6.17 -14.25 -39.88
C LEU A 228 -7.26 -13.20 -40.13
N ALA A 229 -7.20 -12.49 -41.26
CA ALA A 229 -8.21 -11.50 -41.65
C ALA A 229 -9.60 -12.14 -41.67
N GLN A 230 -9.74 -13.33 -42.27
CA GLN A 230 -11.00 -14.07 -42.31
C GLN A 230 -11.50 -14.46 -40.90
N LYS A 231 -10.62 -15.00 -40.04
CA LYS A 231 -10.98 -15.38 -38.66
C LYS A 231 -11.43 -14.18 -37.83
N MET A 232 -10.89 -13.00 -38.12
CA MET A 232 -11.16 -11.75 -37.40
C MET A 232 -12.19 -10.86 -38.10
N GLY A 233 -12.83 -11.34 -39.18
CA GLY A 233 -13.90 -10.63 -39.87
C GLY A 233 -13.45 -9.34 -40.60
N LYS A 234 -12.21 -9.29 -41.10
CA LYS A 234 -11.67 -8.18 -41.91
C LYS A 234 -11.44 -8.62 -43.36
N ASP A 235 -11.51 -7.67 -44.27
CA ASP A 235 -11.26 -7.90 -45.71
C ASP A 235 -9.79 -8.19 -46.00
N THR A 236 -8.86 -7.41 -45.41
CA THR A 236 -7.40 -7.61 -45.53
C THR A 236 -6.68 -7.16 -44.27
N VAL A 237 -5.50 -7.75 -44.03
CA VAL A 237 -4.57 -7.34 -42.97
C VAL A 237 -3.15 -7.38 -43.52
N GLU A 238 -2.38 -6.33 -43.26
CA GLU A 238 -0.99 -6.19 -43.71
C GLU A 238 -0.07 -5.84 -42.54
N VAL A 239 1.20 -6.24 -42.64
CA VAL A 239 2.24 -5.84 -41.70
C VAL A 239 2.82 -4.51 -42.16
N THR A 240 2.73 -3.48 -41.32
CA THR A 240 3.34 -2.17 -41.56
C THR A 240 4.87 -2.23 -41.53
N GLU A 241 5.54 -1.18 -42.01
CA GLU A 241 7.01 -1.07 -41.90
C GLU A 241 7.51 -1.12 -40.44
N GLN A 242 6.65 -0.78 -39.48
CA GLN A 242 6.93 -0.85 -38.04
C GLN A 242 6.76 -2.26 -37.45
N GLY A 243 6.43 -3.27 -38.26
CA GLY A 243 6.23 -4.64 -37.81
C GLY A 243 4.94 -4.86 -37.01
N ILE A 244 3.95 -3.97 -37.15
CA ILE A 244 2.64 -4.05 -36.50
C ILE A 244 1.58 -4.27 -37.58
N LEU A 245 0.51 -4.99 -37.28
CA LEU A 245 -0.62 -5.11 -38.21
C LEU A 245 -1.30 -3.74 -38.43
N ASN A 246 -1.65 -3.42 -39.67
CA ASN A 246 -2.24 -2.15 -40.10
C ASN A 246 -3.70 -1.93 -39.63
N THR A 247 -4.07 -2.55 -38.51
CA THR A 247 -5.44 -2.55 -37.99
C THR A 247 -5.68 -1.41 -37.03
N LEU A 248 -4.61 -0.90 -36.42
CA LEU A 248 -4.61 0.23 -35.49
C LEU A 248 -3.33 1.05 -35.67
N ASP A 249 -3.47 2.37 -35.65
CA ASP A 249 -2.34 3.28 -35.50
C ASP A 249 -1.94 3.38 -34.02
N LEU A 250 -0.63 3.37 -33.76
CA LEU A 250 -0.13 3.63 -32.41
C LEU A 250 -0.45 5.07 -31.97
N LYS A 251 -0.95 5.22 -30.75
CA LYS A 251 -1.13 6.53 -30.09
C LYS A 251 0.20 7.15 -29.70
N PHE A 252 1.15 6.29 -29.31
CA PHE A 252 2.50 6.67 -28.92
C PHE A 252 3.51 5.70 -29.52
N HIS A 253 4.69 6.19 -29.88
CA HIS A 253 5.77 5.32 -30.35
C HIS A 253 6.15 4.23 -29.33
N ASN A 254 6.04 4.51 -28.04
CA ASN A 254 6.27 3.58 -26.94
C ASN A 254 4.97 3.10 -26.26
N GLU A 255 3.86 3.02 -27.00
CA GLU A 255 2.56 2.56 -26.47
C GLU A 255 2.64 1.22 -25.74
N PRO A 256 3.41 0.19 -26.20
CA PRO A 256 3.58 -1.06 -25.44
C PRO A 256 4.21 -0.87 -24.04
N ALA A 257 5.22 0.01 -23.92
CA ALA A 257 5.84 0.31 -22.61
C ALA A 257 4.88 1.08 -21.69
N ARG A 258 4.12 2.02 -22.24
CA ARG A 258 3.10 2.77 -21.51
C ARG A 258 1.94 1.87 -21.07
N HIS A 259 1.54 0.90 -21.89
CA HIS A 259 0.56 -0.11 -21.49
C HIS A 259 1.09 -1.00 -20.36
N LYS A 260 2.37 -1.41 -20.39
CA LYS A 260 2.95 -2.15 -19.27
C LYS A 260 3.06 -1.31 -18.00
N LEU A 261 3.25 0.01 -18.11
CA LEU A 261 3.11 0.93 -16.98
C LEU A 261 1.65 0.95 -16.46
N LEU A 262 0.67 1.02 -17.35
CA LEU A 262 -0.76 0.93 -17.02
C LEU A 262 -1.09 -0.36 -16.26
N ASP A 263 -0.59 -1.52 -16.71
CA ASP A 263 -0.75 -2.80 -16.01
C ASP A 263 -0.13 -2.77 -14.61
N VAL A 264 1.12 -2.26 -14.49
CA VAL A 264 1.80 -2.12 -13.18
C VAL A 264 0.97 -1.25 -12.24
N MET A 265 0.45 -0.11 -12.73
CA MET A 265 -0.43 0.78 -11.96
C MET A 265 -1.69 0.07 -11.46
N GLY A 266 -2.32 -0.75 -12.30
CA GLY A 266 -3.48 -1.55 -11.93
C GLY A 266 -3.15 -2.58 -10.85
N ASP A 267 -2.09 -3.35 -11.04
CA ASP A 267 -1.71 -4.42 -10.12
C ASP A 267 -1.17 -3.93 -8.78
N ILE A 268 -0.45 -2.80 -8.73
CA ILE A 268 0.01 -2.22 -7.45
C ILE A 268 -1.13 -1.58 -6.67
N SER A 269 -2.21 -1.15 -7.34
CA SER A 269 -3.39 -0.61 -6.67
C SER A 269 -4.10 -1.65 -5.77
N LEU A 270 -3.86 -2.95 -5.99
CA LEU A 270 -4.30 -4.04 -5.10
C LEU A 270 -3.73 -3.94 -3.67
N LEU A 271 -2.74 -3.07 -3.44
CA LEU A 271 -2.32 -2.66 -2.11
C LEU A 271 -3.51 -2.11 -1.28
N GLY A 272 -4.43 -1.40 -1.94
CA GLY A 272 -5.64 -0.80 -1.36
C GLY A 272 -5.42 0.59 -0.73
N VAL A 273 -4.21 1.16 -0.86
CA VAL A 273 -3.90 2.55 -0.52
C VAL A 273 -2.90 3.12 -1.53
N PRO A 274 -2.91 4.45 -1.76
CA PRO A 274 -1.91 5.10 -2.60
C PRO A 274 -0.49 5.00 -2.04
N ILE A 275 0.49 5.02 -2.93
CA ILE A 275 1.91 4.87 -2.60
C ILE A 275 2.59 6.24 -2.69
N ARG A 276 3.42 6.56 -1.71
CA ARG A 276 4.43 7.63 -1.78
C ARG A 276 5.80 6.97 -1.89
N GLY A 277 6.35 7.01 -3.09
CA GLY A 277 7.54 6.26 -3.48
C GLY A 277 7.70 6.22 -5.00
N ARG A 278 8.87 5.76 -5.44
CA ARG A 278 9.17 5.51 -6.86
C ARG A 278 9.16 4.01 -7.11
N ILE A 279 8.40 3.55 -8.11
CA ILE A 279 8.38 2.17 -8.56
C ILE A 279 9.17 2.06 -9.87
N LEU A 280 10.19 1.21 -9.88
CA LEU A 280 10.97 0.85 -11.07
C LEU A 280 10.63 -0.59 -11.44
N ALA A 281 10.07 -0.84 -12.62
CA ALA A 281 9.65 -2.15 -13.05
C ALA A 281 10.32 -2.54 -14.37
N THR A 282 11.19 -3.55 -14.34
CA THR A 282 11.89 -4.11 -15.49
C THR A 282 11.25 -5.44 -15.87
N LYS A 283 10.84 -5.58 -17.14
CA LYS A 283 10.10 -6.73 -17.68
C LYS A 283 8.84 -7.08 -16.82
N PRO A 284 7.97 -6.10 -16.51
CA PRO A 284 6.83 -6.35 -15.64
C PRO A 284 5.81 -7.32 -16.25
N GLY A 285 5.04 -7.95 -15.38
CA GLY A 285 3.90 -8.80 -15.75
C GLY A 285 3.10 -9.17 -14.50
N HIS A 286 1.82 -9.53 -14.66
CA HIS A 286 0.87 -9.65 -13.54
C HIS A 286 1.37 -10.53 -12.39
N ARG A 287 2.01 -11.67 -12.67
CA ARG A 287 2.59 -12.55 -11.64
C ARG A 287 3.63 -11.82 -10.78
N VAL A 288 4.55 -11.11 -11.41
CA VAL A 288 5.64 -10.36 -10.77
C VAL A 288 5.08 -9.14 -10.04
N ASN A 289 4.17 -8.41 -10.69
CA ASN A 289 3.50 -7.25 -10.12
C ASN A 289 2.75 -7.63 -8.83
N VAL A 290 1.92 -8.67 -8.87
CA VAL A 290 1.16 -9.14 -7.69
C VAL A 290 2.09 -9.66 -6.59
N ALA A 291 3.15 -10.39 -6.93
CA ALA A 291 4.14 -10.84 -5.95
C ALA A 291 4.82 -9.67 -5.24
N PHE A 292 5.20 -8.64 -6.00
CA PHE A 292 5.73 -7.40 -5.46
C PHE A 292 4.69 -6.64 -4.61
N THR A 293 3.45 -6.52 -5.06
CA THR A 293 2.36 -5.88 -4.29
C THR A 293 2.11 -6.58 -2.96
N LYS A 294 2.31 -7.91 -2.87
CA LYS A 294 2.26 -8.64 -1.58
C LYS A 294 3.38 -8.20 -0.62
N LEU A 295 4.59 -7.92 -1.12
CA LEU A 295 5.67 -7.35 -0.30
C LEU A 295 5.31 -5.93 0.17
N LEU A 296 4.78 -5.08 -0.72
CA LEU A 296 4.30 -3.75 -0.36
C LEU A 296 3.20 -3.83 0.70
N LYS A 297 2.24 -4.76 0.56
CA LYS A 297 1.16 -4.97 1.53
C LYS A 297 1.71 -5.34 2.90
N LYS A 298 2.69 -6.23 2.96
CA LYS A 298 3.37 -6.59 4.22
C LYS A 298 4.04 -5.37 4.84
N ALA A 299 4.83 -4.63 4.06
CA ALA A 299 5.51 -3.42 4.53
C ALA A 299 4.53 -2.36 5.03
N TYR A 300 3.42 -2.14 4.31
CA TYR A 300 2.35 -1.22 4.71
C TYR A 300 1.67 -1.64 6.01
N LEU A 301 1.37 -2.92 6.20
CA LEU A 301 0.78 -3.41 7.45
C LEU A 301 1.75 -3.23 8.62
N ASP A 302 3.04 -3.45 8.40
CA ASP A 302 4.06 -3.22 9.43
C ASP A 302 4.22 -1.71 9.72
N GLN A 303 4.26 -0.84 8.70
CA GLN A 303 4.24 0.61 8.87
C GLN A 303 3.01 1.07 9.66
N ARG A 304 1.82 0.53 9.38
CA ARG A 304 0.60 0.85 10.13
C ARG A 304 0.64 0.37 11.58
N ARG A 305 1.22 -0.79 11.84
CA ARG A 305 1.47 -1.27 13.21
C ARG A 305 2.45 -0.38 13.97
N LEU A 306 3.38 0.24 13.24
CA LEU A 306 4.39 1.16 13.77
C LEU A 306 3.94 2.63 13.74
N LYS A 307 2.76 2.94 13.19
CA LYS A 307 2.23 4.31 13.11
C LYS A 307 2.09 4.88 14.52
N GLY A 308 2.72 6.03 14.76
CA GLY A 308 2.77 6.67 16.06
C GLY A 308 3.84 6.15 17.01
N ARG A 309 4.74 5.24 16.56
CA ARG A 309 5.96 4.91 17.27
C ARG A 309 6.90 6.14 17.31
N PRO A 310 7.53 6.42 18.46
CA PRO A 310 8.55 7.46 18.52
C PRO A 310 9.79 7.11 17.70
N GLN A 311 10.36 8.11 17.02
CA GLN A 311 11.67 8.00 16.38
C GLN A 311 12.74 8.59 17.28
N TYR A 312 13.92 7.98 17.31
CA TYR A 312 15.06 8.47 18.08
C TYR A 312 16.27 8.60 17.17
N ASN A 313 16.75 9.82 17.02
CA ASN A 313 18.04 10.13 16.42
C ASN A 313 18.99 10.57 17.54
N PRO A 314 20.11 9.86 17.78
CA PRO A 314 21.04 10.20 18.87
C PRO A 314 21.75 11.55 18.67
N ASN A 315 21.66 12.16 17.49
CA ASN A 315 22.21 13.49 17.21
C ASN A 315 21.26 14.63 17.60
N ASP A 316 19.99 14.34 17.87
CA ASP A 316 19.01 15.36 18.26
C ASP A 316 19.23 15.75 19.73
N GLU A 317 19.05 17.03 20.05
CA GLU A 317 19.10 17.52 21.43
C GLU A 317 17.85 17.03 22.19
N PRO A 318 18.00 16.41 23.38
CA PRO A 318 16.85 15.94 24.14
C PRO A 318 16.04 17.12 24.70
N VAL A 319 14.72 16.96 24.78
CA VAL A 319 13.83 17.91 25.47
C VAL A 319 14.21 18.05 26.94
N TYR A 320 14.51 16.92 27.61
CA TYR A 320 15.12 16.91 28.93
C TYR A 320 16.24 15.88 29.00
N ASN A 321 17.41 16.29 29.49
CA ASN A 321 18.50 15.39 29.85
C ASN A 321 18.34 14.84 31.28
N VAL A 322 19.22 13.93 31.69
CA VAL A 322 19.13 13.29 33.02
C VAL A 322 19.24 14.28 34.18
N GLU A 323 20.02 15.35 34.04
CA GLU A 323 20.21 16.36 35.09
C GLU A 323 18.93 17.15 35.33
N GLN A 324 18.27 17.58 34.24
CA GLN A 324 16.97 18.26 34.31
C GLN A 324 15.88 17.33 34.84
N ILE A 325 15.92 16.04 34.48
CA ILE A 325 14.98 15.04 35.03
C ILE A 325 15.15 14.89 36.56
N LEU A 326 16.39 14.95 37.06
CA LEU A 326 16.68 14.86 38.51
C LEU A 326 16.16 16.06 39.30
N GLU A 327 16.06 17.23 38.68
CA GLU A 327 15.46 18.43 39.29
C GLU A 327 13.94 18.30 39.42
N ILE A 328 13.29 17.65 38.45
CA ILE A 328 11.84 17.50 38.40
C ILE A 328 11.35 16.31 39.25
N MET A 329 11.95 15.13 39.06
CA MET A 329 11.48 13.90 39.71
C MET A 329 12.17 13.65 41.06
N PRO A 330 11.45 13.06 42.04
CA PRO A 330 12.06 12.63 43.31
C PRO A 330 12.95 11.38 43.17
N HIS A 331 12.72 10.56 42.14
CA HIS A 331 13.42 9.29 41.95
C HIS A 331 14.94 9.48 41.83
N ARG A 332 15.71 8.59 42.45
CA ARG A 332 17.18 8.58 42.41
C ARG A 332 17.68 7.17 42.09
N TYR A 333 18.92 7.06 41.64
CA TYR A 333 19.58 5.76 41.44
C TYR A 333 19.44 4.88 42.71
N PRO A 334 19.11 3.59 42.58
CA PRO A 334 18.97 2.82 41.33
C PRO A 334 17.56 2.82 40.70
N PHE A 335 16.65 3.69 41.15
CA PHE A 335 15.24 3.64 40.77
C PHE A 335 14.77 4.77 39.84
N LEU A 336 15.62 5.74 39.51
CA LEU A 336 15.39 6.62 38.36
C LEU A 336 15.78 5.86 37.08
N LEU A 337 14.78 5.50 36.26
CA LEU A 337 14.99 4.60 35.12
C LEU A 337 15.15 5.32 33.78
N ILE A 338 14.64 6.55 33.67
CA ILE A 338 14.62 7.32 32.41
C ILE A 338 15.89 8.16 32.29
N ASP A 339 16.58 8.02 31.15
CA ASP A 339 17.82 8.75 30.87
C ASP A 339 17.55 10.11 30.23
N LYS A 340 16.55 10.19 29.33
CA LYS A 340 16.21 11.38 28.54
C LYS A 340 14.72 11.42 28.22
N ILE A 341 14.19 12.62 28.00
CA ILE A 341 12.96 12.86 27.25
C ILE A 341 13.34 13.36 25.87
N ILE A 342 12.88 12.70 24.81
CA ILE A 342 13.22 13.02 23.42
C ILE A 342 12.11 13.75 22.68
N GLU A 343 10.87 13.66 23.17
CA GLU A 343 9.72 14.31 22.57
C GLU A 343 8.69 14.63 23.66
N LYS A 344 8.06 15.79 23.57
CA LYS A 344 6.97 16.20 24.47
C LYS A 344 5.98 17.11 23.74
N GLY A 345 4.73 16.68 23.66
CA GLY A 345 3.61 17.50 23.23
C GLY A 345 2.75 17.96 24.41
N GLU A 346 1.55 18.44 24.11
CA GLU A 346 0.54 18.77 25.12
C GLU A 346 -0.02 17.53 25.81
N ASN A 347 -0.31 16.48 25.04
CA ASN A 347 -0.99 15.28 25.51
C ASN A 347 -0.13 14.01 25.44
N HIS A 348 1.15 14.13 25.10
CA HIS A 348 2.06 12.99 25.00
C HIS A 348 3.49 13.34 25.38
N ILE A 349 4.26 12.31 25.71
CA ILE A 349 5.69 12.40 26.03
C ILE A 349 6.40 11.10 25.64
N VAL A 350 7.67 11.20 25.28
CA VAL A 350 8.52 10.07 24.96
C VAL A 350 9.78 10.08 25.81
N GLY A 351 9.89 9.10 26.70
CA GLY A 351 11.06 8.83 27.51
C GLY A 351 11.95 7.76 26.87
N LEU A 352 13.24 7.80 27.18
CA LEU A 352 14.24 6.87 26.66
C LEU A 352 15.01 6.25 27.82
N LYS A 353 15.25 4.93 27.74
CA LYS A 353 16.18 4.20 28.61
C LYS A 353 17.16 3.39 27.77
N ASN A 354 18.45 3.55 28.03
CA ASN A 354 19.49 2.66 27.56
C ASN A 354 19.72 1.55 28.60
N LEU A 355 19.83 0.31 28.13
CA LEU A 355 20.10 -0.83 29.00
C LEU A 355 21.56 -1.25 28.92
N SER A 356 22.30 -0.97 29.98
CA SER A 356 23.63 -1.54 30.17
C SER A 356 23.53 -2.97 30.73
N PHE A 357 24.47 -3.84 30.35
CA PHE A 357 24.60 -5.17 30.97
C PHE A 357 24.79 -5.11 32.50
N ASN A 358 25.33 -4.00 33.01
CA ASN A 358 25.61 -3.82 34.43
C ASN A 358 24.39 -3.40 35.28
N GLU A 359 23.20 -3.34 34.70
CA GLU A 359 21.97 -3.05 35.45
C GLU A 359 21.74 -4.12 36.54
N ALA A 360 21.52 -3.68 37.78
CA ALA A 360 21.54 -4.55 38.96
C ALA A 360 20.51 -5.69 38.87
N PHE A 361 19.37 -5.45 38.24
CA PHE A 361 18.31 -6.45 38.11
C PHE A 361 18.69 -7.62 37.19
N PHE A 362 19.66 -7.47 36.28
CA PHE A 362 20.09 -8.60 35.44
C PHE A 362 20.83 -9.68 36.24
N GLN A 363 21.45 -9.32 37.37
CA GLN A 363 22.17 -10.29 38.22
C GLN A 363 21.21 -11.26 38.93
N GLY A 364 20.00 -10.79 39.28
CA GLY A 364 19.07 -11.53 40.14
C GLY A 364 17.75 -11.94 39.49
N HIS A 365 17.31 -11.32 38.40
CA HIS A 365 16.01 -11.63 37.80
C HIS A 365 15.99 -13.02 37.16
N PHE A 366 16.95 -13.30 36.26
CA PHE A 366 17.16 -14.62 35.65
C PHE A 366 18.65 -14.84 35.36
N PRO A 367 19.40 -15.50 36.27
CA PRO A 367 20.81 -15.77 36.07
C PRO A 367 21.07 -16.56 34.77
N GLY A 368 21.93 -16.05 33.89
CA GLY A 368 22.25 -16.66 32.60
C GLY A 368 21.24 -16.39 31.47
N ASN A 369 20.11 -15.75 31.77
CA ASN A 369 19.10 -15.35 30.78
C ASN A 369 18.64 -13.90 31.06
N HIS A 370 19.52 -12.95 30.78
CA HIS A 370 19.35 -11.54 31.16
C HIS A 370 18.17 -10.88 30.45
N VAL A 371 17.06 -10.66 31.18
CA VAL A 371 15.84 -9.99 30.69
C VAL A 371 15.42 -8.90 31.66
N MET A 372 15.06 -7.71 31.17
CA MET A 372 14.56 -6.62 32.03
C MET A 372 13.18 -7.00 32.59
N PRO A 373 12.98 -6.98 33.93
CA PRO A 373 11.68 -7.25 34.53
C PRO A 373 10.56 -6.39 33.94
N GLY A 374 9.44 -7.03 33.57
CA GLY A 374 8.29 -6.32 33.02
C GLY A 374 7.77 -5.20 33.94
N VAL A 375 7.80 -5.42 35.25
CA VAL A 375 7.42 -4.41 36.25
C VAL A 375 8.29 -3.15 36.20
N LEU A 376 9.59 -3.27 35.86
CA LEU A 376 10.46 -2.11 35.70
C LEU A 376 10.19 -1.37 34.38
N GLN A 377 9.70 -2.07 33.35
CA GLN A 377 9.22 -1.40 32.13
C GLN A 377 7.96 -0.57 32.44
N ILE A 378 7.05 -1.09 33.26
CA ILE A 378 5.86 -0.35 33.71
C ILE A 378 6.25 0.83 34.60
N GLU A 379 7.21 0.66 35.51
CA GLU A 379 7.75 1.76 36.31
C GLU A 379 8.37 2.86 35.44
N ALA A 380 9.15 2.49 34.42
CA ALA A 380 9.71 3.44 33.47
C ALA A 380 8.62 4.19 32.67
N MET A 381 7.55 3.50 32.26
CA MET A 381 6.36 4.14 31.68
C MET A 381 5.71 5.13 32.67
N ALA A 382 5.57 4.76 33.94
CA ALA A 382 4.99 5.61 34.97
C ALA A 382 5.84 6.88 35.21
N GLN A 383 7.17 6.74 35.29
CA GLN A 383 8.10 7.88 35.40
C GLN A 383 8.03 8.80 34.17
N THR A 384 7.98 8.21 32.98
CA THR A 384 7.84 8.96 31.73
C THR A 384 6.51 9.74 31.70
N GLY A 385 5.39 9.11 32.04
CA GLY A 385 4.08 9.77 32.09
C GLY A 385 4.00 10.81 33.21
N GLY A 386 4.63 10.53 34.35
CA GLY A 386 4.77 11.46 35.47
C GLY A 386 5.46 12.75 35.05
N LEU A 387 6.55 12.67 34.30
CA LEU A 387 7.25 13.84 33.75
C LEU A 387 6.33 14.74 32.90
N LEU A 388 5.40 14.18 32.12
CA LEU A 388 4.45 15.00 31.35
C LEU A 388 3.58 15.84 32.28
N VAL A 389 2.99 15.24 33.30
CA VAL A 389 2.02 15.94 34.17
C VAL A 389 2.70 16.85 35.19
N LEU A 390 3.89 16.49 35.69
CA LEU A 390 4.67 17.31 36.61
C LEU A 390 5.14 18.60 35.93
N THR A 391 5.63 18.51 34.69
CA THR A 391 6.09 19.68 33.92
C THR A 391 4.96 20.60 33.46
N GLN A 392 3.70 20.22 33.68
CA GLN A 392 2.52 21.07 33.47
C GLN A 392 2.10 21.84 34.73
N GLN A 393 2.65 21.50 35.90
CA GLN A 393 2.34 22.21 37.15
C GLN A 393 3.22 23.45 37.35
N GLU A 394 2.73 24.40 38.14
CA GLU A 394 3.59 25.41 38.74
C GLU A 394 4.54 24.74 39.73
N ASP A 395 5.83 25.00 39.57
CA ASP A 395 6.94 24.42 40.36
C ASP A 395 6.99 22.87 40.32
N PRO A 396 7.39 22.28 39.17
CA PRO A 396 7.33 20.83 38.92
C PRO A 396 8.01 19.96 39.99
N GLY A 397 9.07 20.46 40.63
CA GLY A 397 9.86 19.71 41.62
C GLY A 397 9.13 19.49 42.96
N ASN A 398 8.00 20.15 43.20
CA ASN A 398 7.22 20.09 44.45
C ASN A 398 5.93 19.26 44.33
N TRP A 399 5.84 18.41 43.32
CA TRP A 399 4.71 17.49 43.12
C TRP A 399 5.21 16.05 43.01
N ASP A 400 4.38 15.12 43.47
CA ASP A 400 4.59 13.69 43.36
C ASP A 400 3.45 13.04 42.58
N THR A 401 3.76 11.95 41.91
CA THR A 401 2.77 11.11 41.21
C THR A 401 2.67 9.76 41.90
N TYR A 402 1.51 9.47 42.48
CA TYR A 402 1.22 8.18 43.11
C TYR A 402 0.45 7.28 42.17
N PHE A 403 0.98 6.09 41.95
CA PHE A 403 0.38 5.13 41.05
C PHE A 403 -0.85 4.46 41.68
N LEU A 404 -1.99 4.49 40.99
CA LEU A 404 -3.26 3.98 41.49
C LEU A 404 -3.68 2.66 40.84
N LYS A 405 -3.45 2.51 39.54
CA LYS A 405 -4.00 1.39 38.77
C LYS A 405 -3.17 1.09 37.53
N ILE A 406 -3.04 -0.20 37.21
CA ILE A 406 -2.54 -0.72 35.94
C ILE A 406 -3.65 -1.57 35.32
N GLU A 407 -3.95 -1.34 34.05
CA GLU A 407 -4.83 -2.20 33.24
C GLU A 407 -4.17 -2.60 31.93
N ASN A 408 -4.64 -3.71 31.36
CA ASN A 408 -4.26 -4.15 30.02
C ASN A 408 -2.74 -4.27 29.77
N ALA A 409 -1.97 -4.55 30.82
CA ALA A 409 -0.53 -4.72 30.71
C ALA A 409 -0.19 -5.98 29.90
N LYS A 410 0.59 -5.82 28.84
CA LYS A 410 1.06 -6.93 27.99
C LYS A 410 2.56 -6.79 27.75
N PHE A 411 3.28 -7.90 27.86
CA PHE A 411 4.70 -8.02 27.53
C PHE A 411 4.83 -8.91 26.30
N LYS A 412 5.25 -8.31 25.18
CA LYS A 412 5.19 -8.94 23.85
C LYS A 412 6.53 -9.48 23.40
N ASN A 413 7.63 -8.85 23.79
CA ASN A 413 8.98 -9.23 23.38
C ASN A 413 9.96 -9.07 24.56
N PHE A 414 11.05 -9.85 24.54
CA PHE A 414 12.12 -9.69 25.51
C PHE A 414 12.86 -8.37 25.29
N VAL A 415 13.34 -7.83 26.41
CA VAL A 415 14.18 -6.64 26.48
C VAL A 415 15.45 -7.06 27.20
N VAL A 416 16.59 -6.88 26.55
CA VAL A 416 17.88 -7.49 26.94
C VAL A 416 18.98 -6.43 27.05
N PRO A 417 20.15 -6.75 27.65
CA PRO A 417 21.29 -5.85 27.66
C PRO A 417 21.67 -5.35 26.27
N GLY A 418 21.96 -4.05 26.15
CA GLY A 418 22.31 -3.37 24.90
C GLY A 418 21.12 -2.70 24.19
N ASP A 419 19.88 -3.01 24.58
CA ASP A 419 18.70 -2.38 24.00
C ASP A 419 18.58 -0.89 24.38
N THR A 420 18.04 -0.10 23.46
CA THR A 420 17.46 1.21 23.74
C THR A 420 15.94 1.10 23.71
N ILE A 421 15.29 1.44 24.82
CA ILE A 421 13.84 1.39 24.95
C ILE A 421 13.28 2.81 24.85
N LEU A 422 12.29 3.00 23.99
CA LEU A 422 11.50 4.21 23.90
C LEU A 422 10.13 3.98 24.54
N PHE A 423 9.78 4.76 25.57
CA PHE A 423 8.50 4.74 26.26
C PHE A 423 7.66 5.91 25.79
N LYS A 424 6.60 5.66 25.01
CA LYS A 424 5.63 6.67 24.64
C LYS A 424 4.44 6.61 25.58
N MET A 425 4.08 7.76 26.15
CA MET A 425 2.94 7.91 27.03
C MET A 425 1.98 8.94 26.44
N GLU A 426 0.70 8.60 26.33
CA GLU A 426 -0.35 9.44 25.75
C GLU A 426 -1.54 9.55 26.71
N LEU A 427 -2.03 10.77 26.97
CA LEU A 427 -3.23 10.99 27.78
C LEU A 427 -4.46 10.36 27.10
N ILE A 428 -5.17 9.50 27.82
CA ILE A 428 -6.45 8.92 27.36
C ILE A 428 -7.58 9.94 27.53
N ALA A 429 -7.47 10.79 28.55
CA ALA A 429 -8.42 11.86 28.85
C ALA A 429 -7.70 13.03 29.52
N PRO A 430 -8.27 14.25 29.51
CA PRO A 430 -7.72 15.39 30.23
C PRO A 430 -7.58 15.10 31.73
N VAL A 431 -6.50 15.59 32.34
CA VAL A 431 -6.27 15.46 33.78
C VAL A 431 -7.40 16.16 34.55
N ARG A 432 -8.06 15.44 35.46
CA ARG A 432 -9.18 15.98 36.26
C ARG A 432 -9.00 15.61 37.72
N ARG A 433 -9.15 16.59 38.62
CA ARG A 433 -9.04 16.40 40.08
C ARG A 433 -7.70 15.74 40.48
N GLY A 434 -6.63 16.08 39.78
CA GLY A 434 -5.30 15.47 39.99
C GLY A 434 -5.15 14.03 39.50
N ILE A 435 -6.15 13.45 38.83
CA ILE A 435 -6.05 12.09 38.27
C ILE A 435 -5.61 12.18 36.82
N CYS A 436 -4.54 11.45 36.50
CA CYS A 436 -3.99 11.28 35.17
C CYS A 436 -4.22 9.83 34.70
N GLN A 437 -4.67 9.67 33.45
CA GLN A 437 -4.87 8.37 32.82
C GLN A 437 -4.14 8.36 31.48
N MET A 438 -3.21 7.42 31.31
CA MET A 438 -2.34 7.37 30.13
C MET A 438 -2.27 5.98 29.53
N ARG A 439 -2.21 5.91 28.20
CA ARG A 439 -1.78 4.73 27.47
C ARG A 439 -0.27 4.77 27.34
N GLY A 440 0.40 3.71 27.77
CA GLY A 440 1.83 3.52 27.61
C GLY A 440 2.16 2.45 26.58
N THR A 441 3.14 2.72 25.72
CA THR A 441 3.74 1.77 24.79
C THR A 441 5.25 1.87 24.84
N ALA A 442 5.94 0.72 24.87
CA ALA A 442 7.39 0.64 24.90
C ALA A 442 7.93 -0.06 23.65
N TYR A 443 8.98 0.49 23.04
CA TYR A 443 9.57 -0.01 21.81
C TYR A 443 11.08 -0.23 21.94
N VAL A 444 11.58 -1.32 21.36
CA VAL A 444 13.01 -1.54 21.08
C VAL A 444 13.16 -1.71 19.58
N GLY A 445 13.80 -0.74 18.92
CA GLY A 445 13.76 -0.63 17.46
C GLY A 445 12.30 -0.69 16.97
N ASN A 446 12.04 -1.50 15.96
CA ASN A 446 10.70 -1.64 15.35
C ASN A 446 9.78 -2.61 16.13
N LYS A 447 10.12 -3.02 17.35
CA LYS A 447 9.34 -4.00 18.12
C LYS A 447 8.65 -3.35 19.31
N LEU A 448 7.33 -3.47 19.39
CA LEU A 448 6.58 -3.17 20.61
C LEU A 448 6.90 -4.25 21.66
N VAL A 449 7.56 -3.86 22.76
CA VAL A 449 8.02 -4.79 23.81
C VAL A 449 7.03 -4.88 24.95
N SER A 450 6.35 -3.79 25.30
CA SER A 450 5.27 -3.79 26.29
C SER A 450 4.26 -2.67 26.06
N GLU A 451 3.06 -2.83 26.60
CA GLU A 451 1.99 -1.83 26.60
C GLU A 451 1.14 -1.95 27.87
N ALA A 452 0.58 -0.84 28.37
CA ALA A 452 -0.33 -0.82 29.52
C ALA A 452 -1.16 0.48 29.57
N ASP A 453 -2.29 0.44 30.27
CA ASP A 453 -3.06 1.63 30.66
C ASP A 453 -2.76 1.95 32.13
N LEU A 454 -2.32 3.16 32.39
CA LEU A 454 -1.77 3.59 33.67
C LEU A 454 -2.61 4.72 34.26
N VAL A 455 -2.94 4.63 35.56
CA VAL A 455 -3.65 5.68 36.30
C VAL A 455 -2.81 6.12 37.49
N ALA A 456 -2.60 7.42 37.61
CA ALA A 456 -1.85 8.03 38.71
C ALA A 456 -2.60 9.25 39.29
N GLN A 457 -2.30 9.56 40.55
CA GLN A 457 -2.73 10.77 41.23
C GLN A 457 -1.56 11.71 41.43
N ILE A 458 -1.75 12.98 41.08
CA ILE A 458 -0.79 14.06 41.27
C ILE A 458 -1.09 14.73 42.61
N VAL A 459 -0.09 14.81 43.47
CA VAL A 459 -0.21 15.34 44.84
C VAL A 459 0.92 16.33 45.10
N ARG A 460 0.62 17.48 45.68
CA ARG A 460 1.64 18.47 46.07
C ARG A 460 2.39 17.96 47.30
N ARG A 461 3.71 18.10 47.32
CA ARG A 461 4.51 17.83 48.51
C ARG A 461 4.09 18.76 49.64
N SER A 462 3.85 18.18 50.81
CA SER A 462 3.48 18.87 52.04
C SER A 462 4.68 19.52 52.71
#